data_AF-A0AAU1P8R7-F1
#
_entry.id   AF-A0AAU1P8R7-F1
#
_cell.length_a   1.000
_cell.length_b   1.000
_cell.length_c   1.000
_cell.angle_alpha   90.00
_cell.angle_beta   90.00
_cell.angle_gamma   90.00
#
_symmetry.space_group_name_H-M   'P 1'
#
loop_
_entity.id
_entity.type
_entity.pdbx_description
1 polymer ?
#
loop_
_entity_poly.entity_id
_entity_poly.type
_entity_poly.pdbx_seq_one_letter_code
_entity_poly.pdbx_strand_id
1 'polypeptide(L)'
;MSRAQLALRVSDLEASVTFYSKLFGTEPSKRRAGYANFAITEPPLKLVLIEGEPGQETRLDHLGVEVEATEQVTAATTRLKDAGLATFEENDTSCCYALQDKVWVHAPGKEPWEVYVVKADADQLGKSPVLEGNACCSSEPAPTDPSPAAVGCACGS
;
A
#
# COMPACT_ATOMS: atom_id res chain seq x y z
N MET A 1 -8.35 -21.69 -6.28
CA MET A 1 -7.91 -21.62 -4.89
C MET A 1 -7.28 -20.26 -4.60
N SER A 2 -7.79 -19.56 -3.58
CA SER A 2 -7.17 -18.31 -3.11
C SER A 2 -5.86 -18.57 -2.35
N ARG A 3 -5.03 -17.53 -2.23
CA ARG A 3 -3.80 -17.57 -1.44
C ARG A 3 -3.63 -16.33 -0.58
N ALA A 4 -2.87 -16.46 0.50
CA ALA A 4 -2.49 -15.32 1.32
C ALA A 4 -1.49 -14.43 0.55
N GLN A 5 -1.56 -13.13 0.80
CA GLN A 5 -0.51 -12.18 0.43
C GLN A 5 0.16 -11.64 1.69
N LEU A 6 1.50 -11.59 1.63
CA LEU A 6 2.33 -10.90 2.59
C LEU A 6 3.13 -9.83 1.85
N ALA A 7 2.83 -8.55 2.11
CA ALA A 7 3.62 -7.45 1.60
C ALA A 7 4.53 -6.90 2.69
N LEU A 8 5.83 -6.88 2.40
CA LEU A 8 6.86 -6.40 3.31
C LEU A 8 7.57 -5.20 2.72
N ARG A 9 7.80 -4.20 3.58
CA ARG A 9 8.72 -3.11 3.28
C ARG A 9 10.11 -3.47 3.77
N VAL A 10 11.06 -3.58 2.85
CA VAL A 10 12.43 -4.04 3.10
C VAL A 10 13.44 -2.95 2.79
N SER A 11 14.50 -2.82 3.58
CA SER A 11 15.51 -1.77 3.40
C SER A 11 16.56 -2.08 2.33
N ASP A 12 16.71 -3.35 1.96
CA ASP A 12 17.56 -3.80 0.85
C ASP A 12 16.79 -4.85 0.05
N LEU A 13 16.27 -4.42 -1.11
CA LEU A 13 15.48 -5.28 -1.98
C LEU A 13 16.30 -6.43 -2.55
N GLU A 14 17.57 -6.20 -2.89
CA GLU A 14 18.44 -7.17 -3.53
C GLU A 14 18.84 -8.30 -2.58
N ALA A 15 19.22 -7.93 -1.36
CA ALA A 15 19.48 -8.89 -0.29
C ALA A 15 18.22 -9.69 0.06
N SER A 16 17.06 -9.02 0.11
CA SER A 16 15.77 -9.67 0.40
C SER A 16 15.38 -10.65 -0.69
N VAL A 17 15.50 -10.28 -1.97
CA VAL A 17 15.25 -11.18 -3.10
C VAL A 17 16.15 -12.40 -3.01
N THR A 18 17.44 -12.20 -2.74
CA THR A 18 18.40 -13.31 -2.57
C THR A 18 17.99 -14.24 -1.43
N PHE A 19 17.56 -13.68 -0.30
CA PHE A 19 17.11 -14.45 0.85
C PHE A 19 15.85 -15.26 0.55
N TYR A 20 14.79 -14.62 0.04
CA TYR A 20 13.51 -15.29 -0.22
C TYR A 20 13.59 -16.31 -1.35
N SER A 21 14.48 -16.09 -2.34
CA SER A 21 14.73 -17.09 -3.38
C SER A 21 15.31 -18.38 -2.82
N LYS A 22 16.19 -18.28 -1.82
CA LYS A 22 16.73 -19.44 -1.09
C LYS A 22 15.69 -20.08 -0.17
N LEU A 23 14.92 -19.26 0.56
CA LEU A 23 13.93 -19.74 1.51
C LEU A 23 12.83 -20.58 0.83
N PHE A 24 12.34 -20.11 -0.32
CA PHE A 24 11.25 -20.76 -1.06
C PHE A 24 11.73 -21.60 -2.25
N GLY A 25 13.03 -21.62 -2.54
CA GLY A 25 13.59 -22.39 -3.65
C GLY A 25 13.09 -21.97 -5.03
N THR A 26 12.69 -20.71 -5.21
CA THR A 26 12.19 -20.17 -6.48
C THR A 26 12.57 -18.70 -6.64
N GLU A 27 12.80 -18.27 -7.88
CA GLU A 27 13.06 -16.87 -8.21
C GLU A 27 11.77 -16.02 -8.15
N PRO A 28 11.89 -14.68 -8.06
CA PRO A 28 10.74 -13.78 -8.15
C PRO A 28 9.98 -13.97 -9.47
N SER A 29 8.65 -13.97 -9.40
CA SER A 29 7.78 -14.02 -10.58
C SER A 29 7.73 -12.68 -11.31
N LYS A 30 7.92 -11.56 -10.60
CA LYS A 30 8.00 -10.22 -11.19
C LYS A 30 9.03 -9.40 -10.44
N ARG A 31 9.83 -8.62 -11.17
CA ARG A 31 10.83 -7.71 -10.64
C ARG A 31 10.85 -6.38 -11.39
N ARG A 32 10.95 -5.28 -10.65
CA ARG A 32 11.01 -3.88 -11.12
C ARG A 32 11.88 -3.07 -10.14
N ALA A 33 12.20 -1.82 -10.50
CA ALA A 33 12.87 -0.91 -9.57
C ALA A 33 12.00 -0.73 -8.31
N GLY A 34 12.58 -0.94 -7.14
CA GLY A 34 11.89 -0.82 -5.85
C GLY A 34 10.81 -1.88 -5.55
N TYR A 35 10.68 -2.93 -6.38
CA TYR A 35 9.60 -3.91 -6.25
C TYR A 35 9.98 -5.32 -6.73
N ALA A 36 9.63 -6.34 -5.95
CA ALA A 36 9.63 -7.73 -6.40
C ALA A 36 8.42 -8.48 -5.84
N ASN A 37 7.95 -9.51 -6.54
CA ASN A 37 7.02 -10.47 -5.96
C ASN A 37 7.35 -11.92 -6.33
N PHE A 38 6.93 -12.83 -5.47
CA PHE A 38 7.01 -14.28 -5.65
C PHE A 38 5.60 -14.87 -5.64
N ALA A 39 5.34 -15.77 -6.58
CA ALA A 39 4.17 -16.65 -6.56
C ALA A 39 4.62 -18.05 -6.10
N ILE A 40 4.44 -18.34 -4.82
CA ILE A 40 4.85 -19.60 -4.21
C ILE A 40 3.66 -20.56 -4.24
N THR A 41 3.88 -21.77 -4.77
CA THR A 41 2.84 -22.79 -4.91
C THR A 41 2.57 -23.53 -3.61
N GLU A 42 3.62 -23.91 -2.88
CA GLU A 42 3.52 -24.66 -1.63
C GLU A 42 4.54 -24.14 -0.61
N PRO A 43 4.08 -23.47 0.48
CA PRO A 43 2.68 -23.10 0.75
C PRO A 43 2.15 -22.04 -0.24
N PRO A 44 0.84 -22.04 -0.55
CA PRO A 44 0.25 -21.01 -1.42
C PRO A 44 0.42 -19.61 -0.83
N LEU A 45 1.33 -18.83 -1.41
CA LEU A 45 1.69 -17.50 -0.90
C LEU A 45 2.06 -16.56 -2.05
N LYS A 46 1.48 -15.36 -2.01
CA LYS A 46 1.95 -14.19 -2.76
C LYS A 46 2.84 -13.38 -1.83
N LEU A 47 4.16 -13.45 -2.02
CA LEU A 47 5.09 -12.59 -1.29
C LEU A 47 5.38 -11.35 -2.12
N VAL A 48 5.19 -10.16 -1.55
CA VAL A 48 5.50 -8.88 -2.18
C VAL A 48 6.56 -8.17 -1.37
N LEU A 49 7.63 -7.72 -2.03
CA LEU A 49 8.71 -6.94 -1.45
C LEU A 49 8.68 -5.54 -2.05
N ILE A 50 8.57 -4.54 -1.19
CA ILE A 50 8.57 -3.12 -1.53
C ILE A 50 9.82 -2.52 -0.91
N GLU A 51 10.63 -1.86 -1.71
CA GLU A 51 11.81 -1.16 -1.21
C GLU A 51 11.39 0.02 -0.32
N GLY A 52 11.94 0.06 0.89
CA GLY A 52 11.81 1.13 1.85
C GLY A 52 13.11 1.92 1.97
N GLU A 53 13.21 2.69 3.05
CA GLU A 53 14.42 3.49 3.31
C GLU A 53 15.59 2.60 3.74
N PRO A 54 16.80 2.84 3.22
CA PRO A 54 18.00 2.12 3.63
C PRO A 54 18.23 2.17 5.15
N GLY A 55 18.64 1.04 5.73
CA GLY A 55 18.95 0.93 7.16
C GLY A 55 17.74 0.78 8.10
N GLN A 56 16.50 0.81 7.58
CA GLN A 56 15.31 0.48 8.38
C GLN A 56 15.15 -1.03 8.58
N GLU A 57 14.55 -1.43 9.70
CA GLU A 57 14.12 -2.81 9.88
C GLU A 57 12.97 -3.15 8.92
N THR A 58 12.90 -4.43 8.52
CA THR A 58 11.78 -4.91 7.71
C THR A 58 10.49 -4.81 8.51
N ARG A 59 9.42 -4.30 7.88
CA ARG A 59 8.11 -4.18 8.50
C ARG A 59 6.99 -4.64 7.58
N LEU A 60 5.85 -5.01 8.19
CA LEU A 60 4.62 -5.27 7.46
C LEU A 60 4.19 -4.00 6.72
N ASP A 61 3.92 -4.11 5.42
CA ASP A 61 3.32 -3.05 4.63
C ASP A 61 1.79 -3.23 4.61
N HIS A 62 1.33 -4.39 4.12
CA HIS A 62 -0.07 -4.78 4.16
C HIS A 62 -0.23 -6.30 3.99
N LEU A 63 -1.44 -6.79 4.25
CA LEU A 63 -1.83 -8.18 4.08
C LEU A 63 -2.89 -8.30 3.00
N GLY A 64 -3.06 -9.51 2.45
CA GLY A 64 -4.16 -9.71 1.54
C GLY A 64 -4.58 -11.16 1.31
N VAL A 65 -5.67 -11.30 0.58
CA VAL A 65 -6.19 -12.55 0.03
C VAL A 65 -6.34 -12.37 -1.47
N GLU A 66 -5.47 -13.01 -2.23
CA GLU A 66 -5.55 -13.06 -3.69
C GLU A 66 -6.58 -14.14 -4.07
N VAL A 67 -7.63 -13.72 -4.78
CA VAL A 67 -8.70 -14.58 -5.30
C VAL A 67 -8.59 -14.71 -6.81
N GLU A 68 -9.36 -15.61 -7.41
CA GLU A 68 -9.23 -15.99 -8.82
C GLU A 68 -10.11 -15.16 -9.76
N ALA A 69 -11.18 -14.55 -9.24
CA ALA A 69 -12.17 -13.87 -10.06
C ALA A 69 -12.77 -12.63 -9.36
N THR A 70 -13.19 -11.65 -10.16
CA THR A 70 -13.81 -10.41 -9.68
C THR A 70 -15.06 -10.68 -8.83
N GLU A 71 -15.85 -11.70 -9.18
CA GLU A 71 -17.06 -12.08 -8.43
C GLU A 71 -16.73 -12.45 -6.97
N GLN A 72 -15.54 -13.00 -6.73
CA GLN A 72 -15.09 -13.34 -5.38
C GLN A 72 -14.70 -12.08 -4.59
N VAL A 73 -14.15 -11.05 -5.25
CA VAL A 73 -13.91 -9.73 -4.64
C VAL A 73 -15.25 -9.09 -4.29
N THR A 74 -16.21 -9.06 -5.22
CA THR A 74 -17.56 -8.53 -4.97
C THR A 74 -18.25 -9.25 -3.81
N ALA A 75 -18.20 -10.58 -3.78
CA ALA A 75 -18.77 -11.37 -2.68
C ALA A 75 -18.08 -11.07 -1.34
N ALA A 76 -16.76 -10.88 -1.32
CA ALA A 76 -16.04 -10.47 -0.13
C ALA A 76 -16.45 -9.07 0.33
N THR A 77 -16.56 -8.10 -0.59
CA THR A 77 -17.04 -6.75 -0.29
C THR A 77 -18.41 -6.77 0.39
N THR A 78 -19.40 -7.44 -0.20
CA THR A 78 -20.75 -7.55 0.36
C THR A 78 -20.70 -8.12 1.78
N ARG A 79 -20.03 -9.27 1.96
CA ARG A 79 -19.90 -9.92 3.26
C ARG A 79 -19.24 -9.02 4.32
N LEU A 80 -18.21 -8.26 3.94
CA LEU A 80 -17.50 -7.36 4.87
C LEU A 80 -18.36 -6.16 5.27
N LYS A 81 -19.10 -5.57 4.32
CA LYS A 81 -20.06 -4.48 4.59
C LYS A 81 -21.20 -4.95 5.49
N ASP A 82 -21.77 -6.12 5.21
CA ASP A 82 -22.85 -6.71 6.00
C ASP A 82 -22.41 -7.03 7.44
N ALA A 83 -21.12 -7.31 7.63
CA ALA A 83 -20.50 -7.48 8.94
C ALA A 83 -20.17 -6.16 9.66
N GLY A 84 -20.49 -5.00 9.06
CA GLY A 84 -20.26 -3.68 9.64
C GLY A 84 -18.81 -3.18 9.55
N LEU A 85 -17.98 -3.78 8.71
CA LEU A 85 -16.61 -3.32 8.50
C LEU A 85 -16.58 -2.14 7.52
N ALA A 86 -15.77 -1.14 7.83
CA ALA A 86 -15.52 -0.03 6.91
C ALA A 86 -14.69 -0.52 5.72
N THR A 87 -15.34 -0.60 4.55
CA THR A 87 -14.72 -1.05 3.30
C THR A 87 -14.38 0.13 2.39
N PHE A 88 -13.23 0.07 1.73
CA PHE A 88 -12.86 0.97 0.63
C PHE A 88 -12.62 0.14 -0.64
N GLU A 89 -13.41 0.38 -1.68
CA GLU A 89 -13.35 -0.37 -2.93
C GLU A 89 -12.54 0.37 -3.98
N GLU A 90 -11.69 -0.35 -4.70
CA GLU A 90 -10.98 0.12 -5.88
C GLU A 90 -11.22 -0.87 -7.03
N ASN A 91 -11.92 -0.42 -8.06
CA ASN A 91 -12.20 -1.20 -9.27
C ASN A 91 -11.32 -0.69 -10.41
N ASP A 92 -10.86 -1.60 -11.28
CA ASP A 92 -10.02 -1.28 -12.44
C ASP A 92 -8.79 -0.41 -12.11
N THR A 93 -8.23 -0.58 -10.92
CA THR A 93 -7.13 0.25 -10.46
C THR A 93 -5.81 -0.40 -10.85
N SER A 94 -4.98 0.33 -11.58
CA SER A 94 -3.60 -0.05 -11.80
C SER A 94 -2.84 0.20 -10.51
N CYS A 95 -2.43 -0.85 -9.80
CA CYS A 95 -1.60 -0.78 -8.60
C CYS A 95 -0.48 -1.82 -8.75
N CYS A 96 0.77 -1.47 -8.46
CA CYS A 96 1.89 -2.41 -8.52
C CYS A 96 2.03 -3.17 -9.85
N TYR A 97 1.89 -2.50 -11.00
CA TYR A 97 2.03 -3.11 -12.32
C TYR A 97 1.00 -4.22 -12.61
N ALA A 98 -0.21 -4.11 -12.05
CA ALA A 98 -1.34 -4.98 -12.34
C ALA A 98 -2.65 -4.18 -12.36
N LEU A 99 -3.55 -4.55 -13.26
CA LEU A 99 -4.95 -4.14 -13.23
C LEU A 99 -5.69 -5.02 -12.22
N GLN A 100 -6.30 -4.42 -11.22
CA GLN A 100 -6.92 -5.15 -10.12
C GLN A 100 -8.31 -4.61 -9.78
N ASP A 101 -9.17 -5.51 -9.32
CA ASP A 101 -10.30 -5.15 -8.47
C ASP A 101 -9.94 -5.53 -7.03
N LYS A 102 -10.22 -4.64 -6.09
CA LYS A 102 -9.90 -4.87 -4.67
C LYS A 102 -10.84 -4.18 -3.72
N VAL A 103 -10.97 -4.76 -2.54
CA VAL A 103 -11.60 -4.14 -1.37
C VAL A 103 -10.63 -4.14 -0.20
N TRP A 104 -10.47 -2.97 0.41
CA TRP A 104 -9.65 -2.75 1.58
C TRP A 104 -10.49 -2.70 2.86
N VAL A 105 -9.94 -3.26 3.93
CA VAL A 105 -10.42 -3.09 5.31
C VAL A 105 -9.22 -2.90 6.24
N HIS A 106 -9.46 -2.34 7.42
CA HIS A 106 -8.46 -2.28 8.49
C HIS A 106 -8.91 -3.17 9.64
N ALA A 107 -7.98 -3.97 10.15
CA ALA A 107 -8.20 -4.71 11.38
C ALA A 107 -7.99 -3.79 12.60
N PRO A 108 -8.32 -4.24 13.83
CA PRO A 108 -8.29 -3.39 15.02
C PRO A 108 -6.92 -2.77 15.34
N GLY A 109 -5.83 -3.44 14.94
CA GLY A 109 -4.45 -2.95 15.09
C GLY A 109 -4.04 -1.94 14.01
N LYS A 110 -4.96 -1.56 13.12
CA LYS A 110 -4.76 -0.69 11.94
C LYS A 110 -3.92 -1.32 10.83
N GLU A 111 -3.63 -2.61 10.89
CA GLU A 111 -3.02 -3.30 9.77
C GLU A 111 -4.01 -3.38 8.59
N PRO A 112 -3.61 -2.94 7.38
CA PRO A 112 -4.48 -2.95 6.21
C PRO A 112 -4.54 -4.35 5.59
N TRP A 113 -5.74 -4.71 5.15
CA TRP A 113 -6.04 -5.96 4.45
C TRP A 113 -6.74 -5.67 3.13
N GLU A 114 -6.30 -6.30 2.05
CA GLU A 114 -7.01 -6.33 0.77
C GLU A 114 -7.55 -7.73 0.43
N VAL A 115 -8.73 -7.80 -0.16
CA VAL A 115 -9.17 -8.95 -0.96
C VAL A 115 -9.18 -8.50 -2.41
N TYR A 116 -8.44 -9.17 -3.27
CA TYR A 116 -8.21 -8.68 -4.63
C TYR A 116 -8.04 -9.79 -5.66
N VAL A 117 -8.25 -9.44 -6.93
CA VAL A 117 -7.93 -10.28 -8.09
C VAL A 117 -6.97 -9.53 -9.03
N VAL A 118 -6.00 -10.24 -9.60
CA VAL A 118 -5.18 -9.72 -10.70
C VAL A 118 -5.88 -10.02 -12.02
N LYS A 119 -6.28 -8.99 -12.76
CA LYS A 119 -6.95 -9.14 -14.07
C LYS A 119 -5.97 -9.14 -15.23
N ALA A 120 -4.93 -8.31 -15.13
CA ALA A 120 -3.88 -8.20 -16.14
C ALA A 120 -2.61 -7.62 -15.53
N ASP A 121 -1.47 -7.83 -16.19
CA ASP A 121 -0.27 -7.04 -15.93
C ASP A 121 -0.47 -5.60 -16.44
N ALA A 122 0.12 -4.63 -15.76
CA ALA A 122 0.17 -3.22 -16.17
C ALA A 122 1.63 -2.76 -16.21
N ASP A 123 1.98 -1.88 -17.15
CA ASP A 123 3.36 -1.43 -17.33
C ASP A 123 3.77 -0.26 -16.42
N GLN A 124 2.82 0.29 -15.64
CA GLN A 124 3.03 1.45 -14.77
C GLN A 124 2.80 1.13 -13.28
N LEU A 125 3.60 1.76 -12.41
CA LEU A 125 3.42 1.71 -10.96
C LEU A 125 2.24 2.61 -10.58
N GLY A 126 1.14 2.00 -10.14
CA GLY A 126 0.07 2.73 -9.50
C GLY A 126 0.44 3.22 -8.10
N LYS A 127 -0.09 4.38 -7.71
CA LYS A 127 -0.01 4.84 -6.32
C LYS A 127 -1.01 4.04 -5.48
N SER A 128 -0.55 3.35 -4.44
CA SER A 128 -1.45 2.91 -3.37
C SER A 128 -2.09 4.15 -2.72
N PRO A 129 -3.38 4.14 -2.38
CA PRO A 129 -3.98 5.27 -1.66
C PRO A 129 -3.29 5.42 -0.31
N VAL A 130 -2.79 6.63 -0.04
CA VAL A 130 -2.56 7.06 1.34
C VAL A 130 -3.94 7.36 1.89
N LEU A 131 -4.48 6.47 2.72
CA LEU A 131 -5.69 6.78 3.50
C LEU A 131 -5.27 7.73 4.61
N GLU A 132 -5.20 9.03 4.30
CA GLU A 132 -4.92 10.08 5.27
C GLU A 132 -6.08 10.17 6.27
N GLY A 133 -5.80 9.78 7.51
CA GLY A 133 -6.63 10.12 8.67
C GLY A 133 -6.44 11.59 9.03
N ASN A 134 -7.54 12.35 9.02
CA ASN A 134 -7.74 13.69 9.59
C ASN A 134 -6.51 14.51 9.99
N ALA A 135 -6.23 15.56 9.21
CA ALA A 135 -5.63 16.79 9.73
C ALA A 135 -6.33 18.01 9.11
N CYS A 136 -7.49 18.36 9.69
CA CYS A 136 -8.04 19.70 9.59
C CYS A 136 -7.09 20.68 10.30
N CYS A 137 -6.15 21.27 9.57
CA CYS A 137 -5.49 22.54 9.91
C CYS A 137 -4.93 23.16 8.63
N SER A 138 -5.80 23.87 7.90
CA SER A 138 -5.36 24.85 6.90
C SER A 138 -4.49 25.89 7.60
N SER A 139 -3.20 25.90 7.33
CA SER A 139 -2.37 27.09 7.52
C SER A 139 -2.15 27.69 6.13
N GLU A 140 -2.90 28.75 5.86
CA GLU A 140 -2.82 29.56 4.67
C GLU A 140 -1.41 30.18 4.56
N PRO A 141 -0.76 30.17 3.38
CA PRO A 141 0.56 30.80 3.24
C PRO A 141 0.39 32.33 3.23
N ALA A 142 0.96 32.97 4.24
CA ALA A 142 1.06 34.44 4.28
C ALA A 142 1.96 34.93 3.13
N PRO A 143 1.56 35.96 2.37
CA PRO A 143 2.36 36.50 1.28
C PRO A 143 3.54 37.31 1.82
N THR A 144 4.71 37.05 1.24
CA THR A 144 5.96 37.79 1.41
C THR A 144 5.90 39.17 0.73
N ASP A 145 6.28 40.24 1.44
CA ASP A 145 7.13 41.31 0.88
C ASP A 145 7.71 42.23 1.98
N PRO A 146 8.79 43.00 1.68
CA PRO A 146 9.86 43.33 2.63
C PRO A 146 9.69 44.62 3.45
N SER A 147 10.36 44.62 4.61
CA SER A 147 10.96 45.73 5.42
C SER A 147 10.80 47.18 4.88
N PRO A 148 10.51 48.20 5.73
CA PRO A 148 11.33 48.51 6.91
C PRO A 148 10.58 48.99 8.18
N ALA A 149 11.13 48.65 9.34
CA ALA A 149 10.73 49.25 10.61
C ALA A 149 11.79 50.24 11.09
N ALA A 150 11.41 51.51 11.15
CA ALA A 150 12.03 52.50 12.00
C ALA A 150 10.93 53.32 12.68
N VAL A 151 10.98 53.30 14.02
CA VAL A 151 10.47 54.29 15.00
C VAL A 151 8.95 54.39 15.26
N GLY A 152 8.55 53.84 16.43
CA GLY A 152 8.07 54.69 17.54
C GLY A 152 6.57 54.86 17.81
N CYS A 153 6.24 54.70 19.11
CA CYS A 153 5.12 55.28 19.88
C CYS A 153 3.73 54.62 19.89
N ALA A 154 3.51 53.83 20.95
CA ALA A 154 2.59 54.06 22.08
C ALA A 154 1.05 54.18 21.89
N CYS A 155 0.38 53.30 22.66
CA CYS A 155 -0.81 53.47 23.49
C CYS A 155 -2.17 53.87 22.88
N GLY A 156 -3.16 52.98 23.10
CA GLY A 156 -4.33 53.35 23.89
C GLY A 156 -5.70 53.24 23.21
N SER A 157 -6.49 52.29 23.73
CA SER A 157 -7.92 52.01 23.54
C SER A 157 -8.31 51.15 22.34
#